data_AF-A0A661EQ46-F1
#
_entry.id   AF-A0A661EQ46-F1
#
_cell.length_a   1.000
_cell.length_b   1.000
_cell.length_c   1.000
_cell.angle_alpha   90.00
_cell.angle_beta   90.00
_cell.angle_gamma   90.00
#
_symmetry.space_group_name_H-M   'P 1'
#
loop_
_entity.id
_entity.type
_entity.pdbx_description
1 polymer ?
#
loop_
_entity_poly.entity_id
_entity_poly.type
_entity_poly.pdbx_seq_one_letter_code
_entity_poly.pdbx_strand_id
1 'polypeptide(L)' 'MADFHYQEMFELGPDETEYRKLGNEHISTLEVDGRQILKIDPEALTQLAAQAIRDVSHLFRPGHLAQLAKILEDPEASEN' A
#
# COMPACT_ATOMS: atom_id res chain seq x y z
N MET A 1 1.38 28.95 32.23
CA MET A 1 1.48 27.49 31.97
C MET A 1 1.58 27.35 30.46
N ALA A 2 2.42 26.46 29.93
CA ALA A 2 2.44 26.21 28.49
C ALA A 2 1.13 25.51 28.09
N ASP A 3 0.55 25.91 26.96
CA ASP A 3 -0.64 25.26 26.41
C ASP A 3 -0.28 23.87 25.88
N PHE A 4 -1.20 22.93 26.03
CA PHE A 4 -1.03 21.58 25.50
C PHE A 4 -1.08 21.59 23.97
N HIS A 5 -0.05 21.05 23.34
CA HIS A 5 -0.01 20.79 21.91
C HIS A 5 0.10 19.29 21.67
N TYR A 6 -0.92 18.71 21.04
CA TYR A 6 -0.87 17.33 20.60
C TYR A 6 0.03 17.22 19.37
N GLN A 7 0.98 16.29 19.43
CA GLN A 7 1.85 15.92 18.32
C GLN A 7 1.72 14.42 18.08
N GLU A 8 1.54 14.02 16.84
CA GLU A 8 1.51 12.61 16.48
C GLU A 8 2.89 11.98 16.68
N MET A 9 2.92 10.75 17.19
CA MET A 9 4.17 10.01 17.37
C MET A 9 4.82 9.64 16.04
N PHE A 10 4.01 9.42 14.99
CA PHE A 10 4.47 9.08 13.66
C PHE A 10 3.69 9.90 12.63
N GLU A 11 4.37 10.86 12.00
CA GLU A 11 3.79 11.64 10.91
C GLU A 11 3.82 10.84 9.61
N LEU A 12 2.78 10.99 8.80
CA LEU A 12 2.70 10.34 7.49
C LEU A 12 3.61 11.05 6.48
N GLY A 13 4.42 10.28 5.77
CA GLY A 13 5.20 10.75 4.62
C GLY A 13 4.41 10.72 3.31
N PRO A 14 5.02 11.17 2.20
CA PRO A 14 4.42 11.05 0.87
C PRO A 14 4.24 9.57 0.50
N ASP A 15 3.11 9.26 -0.15
CA ASP A 15 2.87 7.94 -0.75
C ASP A 15 3.24 7.99 -2.24
N GLU A 16 4.39 7.40 -2.57
CA GLU A 16 4.89 7.28 -3.94
C GLU A 16 4.52 5.92 -4.56
N THR A 17 3.70 5.12 -3.89
CA THR A 17 3.32 3.78 -4.35
C THR A 17 2.33 3.88 -5.52
N GLU A 18 2.62 3.19 -6.62
CA GLU A 18 1.65 3.07 -7.72
C GLU A 18 0.59 2.02 -7.38
N TYR A 19 -0.69 2.37 -7.59
CA TYR A 19 -1.82 1.49 -7.33
C TYR A 19 -2.54 1.10 -8.63
N ARG A 20 -2.99 -0.15 -8.68
CA ARG A 20 -3.91 -0.63 -9.70
C ARG A 20 -5.29 -0.84 -9.09
N LYS A 21 -6.33 -0.26 -9.70
CA LYS A 21 -7.72 -0.50 -9.30
C LYS A 21 -8.10 -1.95 -9.60
N LEU A 22 -8.61 -2.66 -8.58
CA LEU A 22 -9.09 -4.03 -8.70
C LEU A 22 -10.58 -4.11 -9.09
N GLY A 23 -11.36 -3.15 -8.60
CA GLY A 23 -12.81 -3.15 -8.76
C GLY A 23 -13.45 -2.06 -7.89
N ASN A 24 -14.78 -1.99 -7.91
CA ASN A 24 -15.60 -1.20 -6.99
C ASN A 24 -16.90 -1.90 -6.61
N GLU A 25 -17.01 -3.17 -6.96
CA GLU A 25 -18.00 -4.10 -6.43
C GLU A 25 -17.88 -4.11 -4.91
N HIS A 26 -19.00 -4.28 -4.20
CA HIS A 26 -19.03 -4.33 -2.73
C HIS A 26 -18.65 -3.02 -2.01
N ILE A 27 -18.50 -1.91 -2.75
CA ILE A 27 -18.22 -0.58 -2.19
C ILE A 27 -19.41 0.34 -2.45
N SER A 28 -19.92 0.96 -1.39
CA SER A 28 -21.00 1.93 -1.47
C SER A 28 -20.85 2.99 -0.39
N THR A 29 -21.72 4.00 -0.40
CA THR A 29 -21.79 5.04 0.63
C THR A 29 -23.16 5.05 1.26
N LEU A 30 -23.25 5.32 2.57
CA LEU A 30 -24.50 5.63 3.26
C LEU A 30 -24.36 6.93 4.05
N GLU A 31 -25.49 7.54 4.38
CA GLU A 31 -25.56 8.72 5.25
C GLU A 31 -25.95 8.31 6.67
N VAL A 32 -25.22 8.78 7.67
CA VAL A 32 -25.51 8.60 9.11
C VAL A 32 -25.32 9.94 9.81
N ASP A 33 -26.38 10.47 10.41
CA ASP A 33 -26.38 11.78 11.11
C ASP A 33 -25.77 12.93 10.29
N GLY A 34 -26.08 12.96 8.99
CA GLY A 34 -25.57 13.96 8.05
C GLY A 34 -24.09 13.80 7.67
N ARG A 35 -23.50 12.63 7.94
CA ARG A 35 -22.14 12.26 7.51
C ARG A 35 -22.19 11.11 6.53
N GLN A 36 -21.45 11.26 5.44
CA GLN A 36 -21.21 10.19 4.49
C GLN A 36 -20.23 9.15 5.08
N ILE A 37 -20.65 7.90 5.10
CA ILE A 37 -19.86 6.75 5.56
C ILE A 37 -19.62 5.81 4.38
N LEU A 38 -18.38 5.37 4.22
CA LEU A 38 -18.01 4.33 3.26
C LEU A 38 -18.41 2.96 3.81
N LYS A 39 -19.27 2.24 3.09
CA LYS A 39 -19.64 0.85 3.37
C LYS A 39 -18.88 -0.08 2.46
N ILE A 40 -18.24 -1.07 3.06
CA ILE A 40 -17.44 -2.08 2.38
C ILE A 40 -18.00 -3.45 2.80
N ASP A 41 -18.49 -4.25 1.86
CA ASP A 41 -18.90 -5.62 2.18
C ASP A 41 -17.65 -6.52 2.39
N PRO A 42 -17.71 -7.53 3.28
CA PRO A 42 -16.56 -8.39 3.59
C PRO A 42 -15.92 -9.08 2.38
N GLU A 43 -16.69 -9.32 1.32
CA GLU A 43 -16.23 -9.91 0.07
C GLU A 43 -15.15 -9.06 -0.61
N ALA A 44 -15.21 -7.72 -0.52
CA ALA A 44 -14.15 -6.85 -1.05
C ALA A 44 -12.80 -7.11 -0.36
N LEU A 45 -12.82 -7.33 0.96
CA LEU A 45 -11.60 -7.62 1.73
C LEU A 45 -11.02 -8.99 1.34
N THR A 46 -11.89 -9.97 1.12
CA THR A 46 -11.50 -11.31 0.67
C THR A 46 -10.83 -11.27 -0.70
N GLN A 47 -11.43 -10.54 -1.65
CA GLN A 47 -10.88 -10.38 -3.00
C GLN A 47 -9.54 -9.61 -3.00
N LEU A 48 -9.46 -8.53 -2.22
CA LEU A 48 -8.23 -7.75 -2.06
C LEU A 48 -7.09 -8.62 -1.52
N ALA A 49 -7.35 -9.38 -0.46
CA ALA A 49 -6.35 -10.28 0.13
C ALA A 49 -5.90 -11.37 -0.85
N ALA A 50 -6.83 -12.00 -1.56
CA ALA A 50 -6.50 -13.04 -2.55
C ALA A 50 -5.61 -12.49 -3.67
N GLN A 51 -5.92 -11.31 -4.20
CA GLN A 51 -5.10 -10.67 -5.23
C GLN A 51 -3.71 -10.28 -4.69
N ALA A 52 -3.65 -9.71 -3.49
CA ALA A 52 -2.39 -9.31 -2.87
C ALA A 52 -1.45 -10.50 -2.63
N ILE A 53 -1.98 -11.62 -2.10
CA ILE A 53 -1.19 -12.83 -1.86
C ILE A 53 -0.69 -13.44 -3.17
N ARG A 54 -1.51 -13.45 -4.22
CA ARG A 54 -1.08 -13.90 -5.54
C ARG A 54 0.06 -13.03 -6.08
N ASP A 55 -0.09 -11.71 -6.03
CA ASP A 55 0.87 -10.78 -6.61
C ASP A 55 2.20 -10.81 -5.85
N VAL A 56 2.19 -10.80 -4.51
CA VAL A 56 3.42 -10.85 -3.71
C VAL A 56 4.17 -12.17 -3.83
N SER A 57 3.47 -13.28 -4.13
CA SER A 57 4.10 -14.59 -4.32
C SER A 57 4.85 -14.72 -5.64
N HIS A 58 4.57 -13.85 -6.62
CA HIS A 58 5.08 -14.00 -7.99
C HIS A 58 5.76 -12.73 -8.54
N LEU A 59 5.57 -11.58 -7.90
CA LEU A 59 6.08 -10.30 -8.36
C LEU A 59 6.93 -9.63 -7.27
N PHE A 60 7.88 -8.82 -7.73
CA PHE A 60 8.70 -7.96 -6.87
C PHE A 60 8.46 -6.50 -7.21
N ARG A 61 8.75 -5.62 -6.26
CA ARG A 61 8.77 -4.17 -6.52
C ARG A 61 9.89 -3.83 -7.52
N PRO A 62 9.69 -2.88 -8.45
CA PRO A 62 10.73 -2.47 -9.40
C PRO A 62 12.03 -2.04 -8.73
N GLY A 63 11.93 -1.32 -7.61
CA GLY A 63 13.11 -0.88 -6.85
C GLY A 63 13.97 -2.03 -6.33
N HIS A 64 13.37 -3.16 -5.96
CA HIS A 64 14.13 -4.35 -5.53
C HIS A 64 14.84 -5.01 -6.72
N LEU A 65 14.13 -5.20 -7.84
CA LEU A 65 14.73 -5.79 -9.05
C LEU A 65 15.85 -4.91 -9.61
N ALA A 66 15.70 -3.59 -9.54
CA ALA A 66 16.74 -2.65 -9.93
C ALA A 66 17.99 -2.76 -9.03
N GLN A 67 17.83 -3.06 -7.74
CA GLN A 67 18.98 -3.33 -6.86
C GLN A 67 19.71 -4.61 -7.29
N LEU A 68 18.99 -5.68 -7.62
CA LEU A 68 19.60 -6.93 -8.12
C LEU A 68 20.34 -6.71 -9.43
N ALA A 69 19.75 -5.96 -10.38
CA ALA A 69 20.40 -5.64 -11.64
C ALA A 69 21.71 -4.88 -11.45
N LYS A 70 21.72 -3.88 -10.54
CA LYS A 70 22.92 -3.11 -10.22
C LYS A 70 24.07 -3.97 -9.72
N ILE A 71 23.80 -5.02 -8.95
CA ILE A 71 24.84 -5.93 -8.46
C ILE A 71 25.55 -6.62 -9.63
N LEU A 72 24.81 -7.04 -10.66
CA LEU A 72 25.38 -7.72 -11.84
C LEU A 72 26.22 -6.79 -12.72
N GLU A 73 25.96 -5.49 -12.64
CA GLU A 73 26.66 -4.45 -13.43
C GLU A 73 27.87 -3.86 -12.67
N ASP A 74 27.98 -4.12 -11.37
CA ASP A 74 29.00 -3.57 -10.51
C ASP A 74 30.33 -4.33 -10.65
N PRO A 75 31.41 -3.71 -11.15
CA PRO A 75 32.71 -4.37 -11.28
C PRO A 75 33.35 -4.72 -9.92
N GLU A 76 32.87 -4.16 -8.81
CA GLU A 76 33.33 -4.46 -7.46
C GLU A 76 32.55 -5.59 -6.78
N ALA A 77 31.46 -6.09 -7.40
CA ALA A 77 30.71 -7.21 -6.87
C ALA A 77 31.52 -8.51 -6.95
N SER A 78 31.34 -9.40 -5.96
CA SER A 78 31.91 -10.74 -6.00
C SER A 78 31.28 -11.60 -7.09
N GLU A 79 31.97 -12.67 -7.51
CA GLU A 79 31.44 -13.61 -8.51
C GLU A 79 30.24 -14.47 -8.02
N ASN A 80 30.06 -14.63 -6.70
CA ASN A 80 28.92 -15.34 -6.09
C ASN A 80 27.70 -14.44 -5.98
#